data_AF-A0A5C8CCI8-F1
#
_entry.id   AF-A0A5C8CCI8-F1
#
_cell.length_a   1.000
_cell.length_b   1.000
_cell.length_c   1.000
_cell.angle_alpha   90.00
_cell.angle_beta   90.00
_cell.angle_gamma   90.00
#
_symmetry.space_group_name_H-M   'P 1'
#
loop_
_entity.id
_entity.type
_entity.pdbx_description
1 polymer ?
#
loop_
_entity_poly.entity_id
_entity_poly.type
_entity_poly.pdbx_seq_one_letter_code
_entity_poly.pdbx_strand_id
1 'polypeptide(L)'
;MLAQHPARPAAVGSVATARVPLSFRSLFLSSTLLLLTGCAAQPPVPTGPDPSEPNARAPRVDYRSTVSGYTSQRPVAPSGWKKQNEQVAPAPKSGG
;
A
#
# COMPACT_ATOMS: atom_id res chain seq x y z
N MET A 1 -10.44 79.15 -4.15
CA MET A 1 -9.08 78.76 -3.72
C MET A 1 -9.02 77.24 -3.65
N LEU A 2 -8.29 76.61 -4.56
CA LEU A 2 -8.06 75.15 -4.58
C LEU A 2 -6.77 74.88 -3.81
N ALA A 3 -6.87 74.37 -2.58
CA ALA A 3 -5.71 73.89 -1.83
C ALA A 3 -5.42 72.44 -2.24
N GLN A 4 -4.37 72.25 -3.02
CA GLN A 4 -3.80 70.94 -3.32
C GLN A 4 -2.85 70.56 -2.17
N HIS A 5 -3.16 69.52 -1.41
CA HIS A 5 -2.22 68.92 -0.45
C HIS A 5 -1.61 67.67 -1.09
N PRO A 6 -0.29 67.62 -1.34
CA PRO A 6 0.35 66.43 -1.87
C PRO A 6 0.71 65.42 -0.77
N ALA A 7 0.28 64.18 -1.01
CA ALA A 7 0.92 62.88 -0.77
C ALA A 7 1.40 62.46 0.64
N ARG A 8 0.95 61.26 1.04
CA ARG A 8 1.81 60.22 1.64
C ARG A 8 1.37 58.84 1.13
N PRO A 9 2.12 58.18 0.23
CA PRO A 9 1.94 56.74 0.05
C PRO A 9 2.47 56.05 1.31
N ALA A 10 1.57 55.41 2.06
CA ALA A 10 1.96 54.51 3.14
C ALA A 10 2.76 53.35 2.53
N ALA A 11 3.96 53.12 3.06
CA ALA A 11 4.82 52.02 2.66
C ALA A 11 4.06 50.69 2.86
N VAL A 12 3.66 50.05 1.76
CA VAL A 12 3.15 48.67 1.80
C VAL A 12 4.37 47.77 1.98
N GLY A 13 4.63 47.36 3.22
CA GLY A 13 5.67 46.38 3.53
C GLY A 13 5.37 45.06 2.83
N SER A 14 6.29 44.61 1.99
CA SER A 14 6.25 43.30 1.34
C SER A 14 6.32 42.19 2.40
N VAL A 15 5.17 41.70 2.85
CA VAL A 15 5.02 40.42 3.57
C VAL A 15 4.87 39.28 2.53
N ALA A 16 5.52 39.41 1.38
CA ALA A 16 5.62 38.33 0.42
C ALA A 16 6.99 37.69 0.62
N THR A 17 7.00 36.44 1.12
CA THR A 17 8.14 35.49 1.09
C THR A 17 9.16 35.52 2.25
N ALA A 18 8.73 35.72 3.49
CA ALA A 18 9.49 35.15 4.60
C ALA A 18 9.36 33.61 4.54
N ARG A 19 10.24 32.94 3.78
CA ARG A 19 10.36 31.47 3.85
C ARG A 19 10.91 31.15 5.24
N VAL A 20 10.03 30.74 6.15
CA VAL A 20 10.44 30.22 7.45
C VAL A 20 11.32 28.99 7.17
N PRO A 21 12.58 28.97 7.63
CA PRO A 21 13.42 27.80 7.45
C PRO A 21 12.79 26.64 8.21
N LEU A 22 12.34 25.61 7.49
CA LEU A 22 11.87 24.38 8.11
C LEU A 22 13.06 23.75 8.83
N SER A 23 13.06 23.80 10.16
CA SER A 23 14.10 23.17 10.95
C SER A 23 14.08 21.65 10.71
N PHE A 24 15.25 21.01 10.78
CA PHE A 24 15.35 19.55 10.69
C PHE A 24 14.41 18.84 11.67
N ARG A 25 14.24 19.42 12.86
CA ARG A 25 13.27 18.97 13.87
C ARG A 25 11.83 19.03 13.34
N SER A 26 11.43 20.12 12.71
CA SER A 26 10.10 20.25 12.08
C SER A 26 9.90 19.19 10.99
N LEU A 27 10.90 18.96 10.13
CA LEU A 27 10.83 17.94 9.08
C LEU A 27 10.67 16.52 9.67
N PHE A 28 11.43 16.22 10.72
CA PHE A 28 11.38 14.93 11.39
C PHE A 28 10.01 14.69 12.06
N LEU A 29 9.48 15.69 12.77
CA LEU A 29 8.15 15.64 13.38
C LEU A 29 7.03 15.49 12.34
N SER A 30 7.12 16.20 11.22
CA SER A 30 6.15 16.04 10.13
C SER A 30 6.23 14.63 9.52
N SER A 31 7.42 14.09 9.31
CA SER A 31 7.63 12.75 8.75
C SER A 31 7.07 11.64 9.65
N THR A 32 7.30 11.71 10.97
CA THR A 32 6.77 10.71 11.90
C THR A 32 5.25 10.77 11.98
N LEU A 33 4.66 11.96 11.93
CA LEU A 33 3.21 12.12 11.92
C LEU A 33 2.59 11.54 10.64
N LEU A 34 3.19 11.80 9.48
CA LEU A 34 2.77 11.23 8.20
C LEU A 34 2.81 9.70 8.21
N LEU A 35 3.89 9.10 8.70
CA LEU A 35 4.04 7.65 8.83
C LEU A 35 2.98 7.04 9.77
N LEU A 36 2.66 7.71 10.88
CA LEU A 36 1.60 7.26 11.80
C LEU A 36 0.20 7.33 11.18
N THR A 37 -0.09 8.37 10.38
CA THR A 37 -1.42 8.51 9.74
C THR A 37 -1.71 7.43 8.70
N GLY A 38 -0.66 6.86 8.07
CA GLY A 38 -0.82 5.74 7.13
C GLY A 38 -1.37 4.47 7.78
N CYS A 39 -1.12 4.25 9.08
CA CYS A 39 -1.60 3.07 9.80
C CYS A 39 -3.09 3.15 10.16
N ALA A 40 -3.68 4.35 10.21
CA ALA A 40 -5.10 4.54 10.49
C ALA A 40 -5.96 4.63 9.21
N ALA A 41 -5.38 4.33 8.04
CA ALA A 41 -6.11 4.35 6.78
C ALA A 41 -7.25 3.33 6.80
N GLN A 42 -8.49 3.81 6.95
CA GLN A 42 -9.65 2.96 6.79
C GLN A 42 -9.73 2.49 5.33
N PRO A 43 -9.93 1.19 5.08
CA PRO A 43 -10.19 0.72 3.73
C PRO A 43 -11.43 1.45 3.19
N PRO A 44 -11.47 1.76 1.88
CA PRO A 44 -12.65 2.36 1.29
C PRO A 44 -13.85 1.46 1.59
N VAL A 45 -14.95 2.07 2.01
CA VAL A 45 -16.23 1.36 2.15
C VAL A 45 -16.57 0.77 0.77
N PRO A 46 -16.94 -0.51 0.66
CA PRO A 46 -17.36 -1.09 -0.60
C PRO A 46 -18.47 -0.23 -1.21
N THR A 47 -18.18 0.41 -2.34
CA THR A 47 -19.17 1.17 -3.10
C THR A 47 -19.87 0.21 -4.04
N GLY A 48 -21.13 -0.11 -3.76
CA GLY A 48 -21.92 -1.00 -4.59
C GLY A 48 -23.18 -1.48 -3.88
N PRO A 49 -24.03 -2.24 -4.58
CA PRO A 49 -25.15 -2.92 -3.95
C PRO A 49 -24.68 -3.84 -2.82
N ASP A 50 -25.51 -4.01 -1.78
CA ASP A 50 -25.22 -4.94 -0.67
C ASP A 50 -25.03 -6.37 -1.22
N PRO A 51 -23.89 -7.03 -0.96
CA PRO A 51 -23.64 -8.41 -1.39
C PRO A 51 -24.68 -9.42 -0.89
N SER A 52 -25.39 -9.08 0.19
CA SER A 52 -26.43 -9.91 0.81
C SER A 52 -27.79 -9.77 0.13
N GLU A 53 -27.98 -8.77 -0.72
CA GLU A 53 -29.25 -8.48 -1.38
C GLU A 53 -29.38 -9.26 -2.70
N PRO A 54 -30.21 -10.32 -2.78
CA PRO A 54 -30.29 -11.19 -3.96
C PRO A 54 -30.87 -10.50 -5.19
N ASN A 55 -31.61 -9.41 -5.00
CA ASN A 55 -32.22 -8.62 -6.07
C ASN A 55 -31.30 -7.51 -6.59
N ALA A 56 -30.14 -7.32 -5.98
CA ALA A 56 -29.18 -6.33 -6.43
C ALA A 56 -28.62 -6.67 -7.82
N ARG A 57 -28.57 -5.67 -8.70
CA ARG A 57 -28.04 -5.83 -10.05
C ARG A 57 -26.51 -5.92 -10.02
N ALA A 58 -25.96 -7.08 -10.35
CA ALA A 58 -24.52 -7.26 -10.52
C ALA A 58 -24.07 -6.93 -11.98
N PRO A 59 -22.89 -6.33 -12.17
CA PRO A 59 -22.29 -6.21 -13.49
C PRO A 59 -22.05 -7.60 -14.13
N ARG A 60 -22.19 -7.69 -15.46
CA ARG A 60 -21.81 -8.90 -16.19
C ARG A 60 -20.30 -9.07 -16.16
N VAL A 61 -19.83 -10.24 -15.74
CA VAL A 61 -18.42 -10.64 -15.82
C VAL A 61 -18.27 -11.73 -16.87
N ASP A 62 -17.28 -11.61 -17.75
CA ASP A 62 -16.94 -12.66 -18.68
C ASP A 62 -16.00 -13.66 -17.99
N TYR A 63 -16.40 -14.94 -17.99
CA TYR A 63 -15.56 -16.00 -17.44
C TYR A 63 -14.45 -16.35 -18.44
N ARG A 64 -13.20 -16.25 -18.00
CA ARG A 64 -12.03 -16.75 -18.74
C ARG A 64 -11.35 -17.83 -17.91
N SER A 65 -11.28 -19.05 -18.43
CA SER A 65 -10.53 -20.12 -17.79
C SER A 65 -9.07 -19.69 -17.64
N THR A 66 -8.56 -19.70 -16.41
CA THR A 66 -7.13 -19.56 -16.11
C THR A 66 -6.37 -20.87 -16.30
N VAL A 67 -7.10 -21.98 -16.44
CA VAL A 67 -6.53 -23.30 -16.66
C VAL A 67 -6.36 -23.49 -18.17
N SER A 68 -5.12 -23.32 -18.63
CA SER A 68 -4.69 -23.63 -20.00
C SER A 68 -4.21 -25.07 -20.07
N GLY A 69 -4.64 -25.81 -21.09
CA GLY A 69 -4.00 -27.03 -21.61
C GLY A 69 -3.63 -28.09 -20.56
N TYR A 70 -4.48 -29.10 -20.40
CA TYR A 70 -4.12 -30.26 -19.59
C TYR A 70 -2.96 -31.03 -20.25
N THR A 71 -1.77 -30.93 -19.66
CA THR A 71 -0.66 -31.83 -20.01
C THR A 71 -0.76 -33.05 -19.12
N SER A 72 -1.05 -34.20 -19.72
CA SER A 72 -1.08 -35.47 -19.00
C SER A 72 0.33 -35.79 -18.48
N GLN A 73 0.47 -35.82 -17.16
CA GLN A 73 1.68 -36.31 -16.50
C GLN A 73 1.50 -37.80 -16.22
N ARG A 74 2.16 -38.64 -17.02
CA ARG A 74 2.21 -40.08 -16.76
C ARG A 74 3.15 -40.32 -15.57
N PRO A 75 2.79 -41.18 -14.61
CA PRO A 75 3.69 -41.56 -13.55
C PRO A 75 4.98 -42.14 -14.14
N VAL A 76 6.11 -41.52 -13.84
CA VAL A 76 7.43 -42.13 -13.99
C VAL A 76 7.77 -42.85 -12.70
N ALA A 77 8.64 -43.86 -12.77
CA ALA A 77 9.13 -44.51 -11.56
C ALA A 77 9.70 -43.44 -10.61
N PRO A 78 9.32 -43.46 -9.32
CA PRO A 78 9.86 -42.49 -8.37
C PRO A 78 11.38 -42.61 -8.36
N SER A 79 12.06 -41.47 -8.26
CA SER A 79 13.48 -41.46 -7.89
C SER A 79 13.69 -42.29 -6.62
N GLY A 80 14.89 -42.82 -6.37
CA GLY A 80 15.21 -43.72 -5.26
C GLY A 80 14.86 -43.16 -3.88
N TRP A 81 13.58 -43.19 -3.53
CA TRP A 81 12.96 -42.47 -2.41
C TRP A 81 13.52 -42.97 -1.09
N LYS A 82 13.80 -44.27 -1.01
CA LYS A 82 14.40 -44.89 0.16
C LYS A 82 15.77 -44.28 0.47
N LYS A 83 16.62 -44.12 -0.54
CA LYS A 83 17.95 -43.51 -0.41
C LYS A 83 17.86 -42.04 0.00
N GLN A 84 16.92 -41.29 -0.57
CA GLN A 84 16.68 -39.89 -0.20
C GLN A 84 16.22 -39.76 1.25
N ASN A 85 15.31 -40.64 1.69
CA ASN A 85 14.83 -40.66 3.06
C ASN A 85 15.92 -41.06 4.05
N GLU A 86 16.77 -42.03 3.71
CA GLU A 86 17.94 -42.41 4.52
C GLU A 86 18.94 -41.25 4.67
N GLN A 87 19.11 -40.42 3.64
CA GLN A 87 20.01 -39.26 3.68
C GLN A 87 19.53 -38.13 4.62
N VAL A 88 18.22 -37.99 4.82
CA VAL A 88 17.63 -36.96 5.70
C VAL A 88 17.21 -37.51 7.05
N ALA A 89 17.21 -38.83 7.23
CA ALA A 89 16.87 -39.47 8.49
C ALA A 89 17.85 -39.03 9.58
N PRO A 90 17.36 -38.58 10.75
CA PRO A 90 18.20 -38.37 11.92
C PRO A 90 18.96 -39.66 12.29
N ALA A 91 20.18 -39.51 12.79
CA ALA A 91 20.95 -40.66 13.27
C ALA A 91 20.13 -41.43 14.33
N PRO A 92 20.12 -42.77 14.28
CA PRO A 92 19.45 -43.56 15.30
C PRO A 92 20.04 -43.22 16.67
N LYS A 93 19.17 -42.98 17.65
CA LYS A 93 19.58 -42.74 19.03
C LYS A 93 20.35 -43.97 19.51
N SER A 94 21.58 -43.79 19.99
CA SER A 94 22.33 -44.89 20.58
C SER A 94 21.51 -45.46 21.74
N GLY A 95 21.14 -46.73 21.64
CA GLY A 95 20.47 -47.44 22.73
C GLY A 95 21.35 -47.38 23.98
N GLY A 96 20.73 -47.02 25.11
CA GLY A 96 21.29 -47.28 26.44
C GLY A 96 21.07 -48.72 26.86
#